data_AF-A0A1S3MSX4-F1
#
_entry.id   AF-A0A1S3MSX4-F1
#
_cell.length_a   1.000
_cell.length_b   1.000
_cell.length_c   1.000
_cell.angle_alpha   90.00
_cell.angle_beta   90.00
_cell.angle_gamma   90.00
#
_symmetry.space_group_name_H-M   'P 1'
#
loop_
_entity.id
_entity.type
_entity.pdbx_description
1 polymer ?
#
loop_
_entity_poly.entity_id
_entity_poly.type
_entity_poly.pdbx_seq_one_letter_code
_entity_poly.pdbx_strand_id
1 'polypeptide(L)'
;MQLTRSFTDLQHRPQLVDLTVEEGQRLKVIYGSSLGFHVIDVDSGNPYDIYVPSHIQTQVTPHAIVILPKTDGMEMLLCYEDEGVYVNTYGRITKDVVLQWGEMPTSVAYIHSSQIMGWGEKAIEIRSVETGHLDGVFMHKRAQRLKFLCERNDKVFFASVRSGGSSQVFFMTLNRSSMMNW
;
A
#
# COMPACT_ATOMS: atom_id res chain seq x y z
N MET A 1 27.74 9.57 -18.00
CA MET A 1 26.82 9.45 -16.85
C MET A 1 25.81 8.38 -17.21
N GLN A 2 25.86 7.21 -16.57
CA GLN A 2 24.92 6.13 -16.86
C GLN A 2 23.62 6.44 -16.09
N LEU A 3 22.57 6.82 -16.83
CA LEU A 3 21.29 7.31 -16.28
C LEU A 3 20.36 6.18 -15.81
N THR A 4 20.75 4.92 -16.01
CA THR A 4 19.92 3.75 -15.71
C THR A 4 20.73 2.70 -14.94
N ARG A 5 20.16 2.22 -13.84
CA ARG A 5 20.62 1.02 -13.12
C ARG A 5 19.61 -0.10 -13.37
N SER A 6 20.09 -1.29 -13.70
CA SER A 6 19.25 -2.45 -13.99
C SER A 6 19.61 -3.59 -13.04
N PHE A 7 18.60 -4.31 -12.55
CA PHE A 7 18.74 -5.48 -11.71
C PHE A 7 18.13 -6.68 -12.45
N THR A 8 18.96 -7.48 -13.11
CA THR A 8 18.50 -8.57 -13.99
C THR A 8 18.40 -9.92 -13.28
N ASP A 9 19.16 -10.10 -12.20
CA ASP A 9 19.35 -11.41 -11.56
C ASP A 9 18.66 -11.44 -10.19
N LEU A 10 17.37 -11.10 -10.16
CA LEU A 10 16.56 -11.15 -8.95
C LEU A 10 16.11 -12.58 -8.68
N GLN A 11 16.32 -13.06 -7.44
CA GLN A 11 15.87 -14.39 -7.00
C GLN A 11 14.35 -14.55 -7.13
N HIS A 12 13.60 -13.47 -6.89
CA HIS A 12 12.15 -13.44 -6.96
C HIS A 12 11.69 -12.47 -8.04
N ARG A 13 10.73 -12.90 -8.85
CA ARG A 13 10.17 -12.07 -9.93
C ARG A 13 9.31 -10.94 -9.33
N PRO A 14 9.61 -9.66 -9.62
CA PRO A 14 8.77 -8.56 -9.20
C PRO A 14 7.38 -8.61 -9.86
N GLN A 15 6.35 -8.42 -9.05
CA GLN A 15 4.94 -8.29 -9.46
C GLN A 15 4.40 -6.89 -9.15
N LEU A 16 4.92 -6.27 -8.09
CA LEU A 16 4.64 -4.90 -7.66
C LEU A 16 5.98 -4.26 -7.30
N VAL A 17 6.16 -2.98 -7.64
CA VAL A 17 7.41 -2.25 -7.37
C VAL A 17 7.08 -0.85 -6.87
N ASP A 18 7.81 -0.40 -5.86
CA ASP A 18 7.83 0.99 -5.40
C ASP A 18 9.26 1.42 -5.03
N LEU A 19 9.46 2.70 -4.76
CA LEU A 19 10.74 3.29 -4.40
C LEU A 19 10.58 4.14 -3.14
N THR A 20 11.48 3.98 -2.18
CA THR A 20 11.58 4.88 -1.03
C THR A 20 12.92 5.63 -1.04
N VAL A 21 12.92 6.81 -0.44
CA VAL A 21 14.11 7.63 -0.20
C VAL A 21 14.32 7.72 1.30
N GLU A 22 15.27 6.95 1.81
CA GLU A 22 15.61 6.97 3.23
C GLU A 22 16.48 8.17 3.58
N GLU A 23 16.16 8.83 4.69
CA GLU A 23 16.95 9.93 5.27
C GLU A 23 17.25 11.04 4.22
N GLY A 24 16.34 11.20 3.23
CA GLY A 24 16.44 12.20 2.17
C GLY A 24 17.47 11.92 1.07
N GLN A 25 18.18 10.79 1.09
CA GLN A 25 19.27 10.54 0.13
C GLN A 25 19.44 9.08 -0.33
N ARG A 26 19.14 8.08 0.50
CA ARG A 26 19.40 6.68 0.15
C ARG A 26 18.22 6.10 -0.59
N LEU A 27 18.44 5.67 -1.83
CA LEU A 27 17.39 5.08 -2.65
C LEU A 27 17.30 3.58 -2.38
N LYS A 28 16.08 3.11 -2.10
CA LYS A 28 15.79 1.67 -2.03
C LYS A 28 14.58 1.34 -2.89
N VAL A 29 14.71 0.29 -3.68
CA VAL A 29 13.60 -0.28 -4.45
C VAL A 29 12.95 -1.36 -3.59
N ILE A 30 11.64 -1.27 -3.38
CA ILE A 30 10.84 -2.29 -2.73
C ILE A 30 10.07 -3.01 -3.82
N TYR A 31 10.02 -4.34 -3.77
CA TYR A 31 9.14 -5.08 -4.66
C TYR A 31 8.45 -6.23 -3.95
N GLY A 32 7.19 -6.45 -4.34
CA GLY A 32 6.43 -7.63 -3.98
C GLY A 32 6.61 -8.72 -5.05
N SER A 33 6.72 -9.97 -4.61
CA SER A 33 6.75 -11.18 -5.43
C SER A 33 5.70 -12.18 -4.96
N SER A 34 5.61 -13.33 -5.61
CA SER A 34 4.73 -14.43 -5.17
C SER A 34 5.16 -15.08 -3.84
N LEU A 35 6.36 -14.77 -3.33
CA LEU A 35 6.84 -15.30 -2.05
C LEU A 35 6.64 -14.29 -0.90
N GLY A 36 6.72 -13.00 -1.19
CA GLY A 36 6.74 -11.96 -0.16
C GLY A 36 7.27 -10.64 -0.70
N PHE A 37 7.87 -9.83 0.17
CA PHE A 37 8.39 -8.51 -0.15
C PHE A 37 9.89 -8.43 0.11
N HIS A 38 10.54 -7.73 -0.80
CA HIS A 38 11.99 -7.69 -0.90
C HIS A 38 12.44 -6.24 -1.13
N VAL A 39 13.67 -5.95 -0.73
CA VAL A 39 14.30 -4.64 -0.90
C VAL A 39 15.62 -4.79 -1.62
N ILE A 40 15.90 -3.83 -2.50
CA ILE A 40 17.20 -3.64 -3.13
C ILE A 40 17.70 -2.27 -2.71
N ASP A 41 18.81 -2.24 -1.98
CA ASP A 41 19.56 -1.02 -1.77
C ASP A 41 20.22 -0.61 -3.10
N VAL A 42 19.88 0.57 -3.62
CA VAL A 42 20.26 0.99 -4.97
C VAL A 42 21.75 1.25 -5.11
N ASP A 43 22.51 1.39 -4.04
CA ASP A 43 23.97 1.56 -4.10
C ASP A 43 24.66 0.19 -4.13
N SER A 44 24.33 -0.69 -3.20
CA SER A 44 24.91 -2.04 -3.11
C SER A 44 24.40 -2.99 -4.19
N GLY A 45 23.14 -2.83 -4.62
CA GLY A 45 22.46 -3.66 -5.62
C GLY A 45 22.05 -5.06 -5.15
N ASN A 46 22.25 -5.39 -3.88
CA ASN A 46 21.92 -6.71 -3.34
C ASN A 46 20.46 -6.75 -2.85
N PRO A 47 19.63 -7.68 -3.37
CA PRO A 47 18.29 -7.89 -2.83
C PRO A 47 18.34 -8.64 -1.49
N TYR A 48 17.40 -8.34 -0.60
CA TYR A 48 17.12 -9.10 0.61
C TYR A 48 15.64 -9.05 0.96
N ASP A 49 15.17 -10.04 1.72
CA ASP A 49 13.77 -10.16 2.12
C ASP A 49 13.48 -9.21 3.29
N ILE A 50 12.34 -8.53 3.24
CA ILE A 50 11.84 -7.72 4.37
C ILE A 50 10.57 -8.30 4.98
N TYR A 51 9.82 -9.11 4.24
CA TYR A 51 8.65 -9.79 4.78
C TYR A 51 8.29 -11.02 3.94
N VAL A 52 8.20 -12.18 4.59
CA VAL A 52 7.71 -13.42 3.99
C VAL A 52 6.64 -13.99 4.93
N PRO A 53 5.34 -14.00 4.55
CA PRO A 53 4.27 -14.48 5.42
C PRO A 53 4.41 -15.99 5.65
N SER A 54 4.64 -16.37 6.91
CA SER A 54 4.91 -17.77 7.29
C SER A 54 3.65 -18.65 7.34
N HIS A 55 2.48 -18.05 7.51
CA HIS A 55 1.20 -18.77 7.62
C HIS A 55 0.61 -19.15 6.25
N ILE A 56 1.10 -18.54 5.17
CA ILE A 56 0.68 -18.85 3.81
C ILE A 56 1.71 -19.81 3.19
N GLN A 57 1.28 -21.05 2.97
CA GLN A 57 2.15 -22.10 2.42
C GLN A 57 2.22 -22.11 0.89
N THR A 58 1.40 -21.26 0.24
CA THR A 58 1.31 -21.13 -1.22
C THR A 58 1.93 -19.81 -1.68
N GLN A 59 1.58 -19.36 -2.89
CA GLN A 59 1.94 -18.03 -3.37
C GLN A 59 1.07 -16.96 -2.71
N VAL A 60 1.63 -15.77 -2.55
CA VAL A 60 0.92 -14.55 -2.18
C VAL A 60 0.77 -13.62 -3.37
N THR A 61 -0.26 -12.78 -3.33
CA THR A 61 -0.55 -11.75 -4.32
C THR A 61 -0.33 -10.37 -3.69
N PRO A 62 0.86 -9.77 -3.85
CA PRO A 62 1.13 -8.41 -3.38
C PRO A 62 0.32 -7.41 -4.20
N HIS A 63 -0.34 -6.46 -3.55
CA HIS A 63 -1.19 -5.49 -4.24
C HIS A 63 -0.99 -4.03 -3.80
N ALA A 64 -0.29 -3.77 -2.68
CA ALA A 64 0.15 -2.42 -2.35
C ALA A 64 1.44 -2.38 -1.51
N ILE A 65 2.23 -1.32 -1.73
CA ILE A 65 3.31 -0.87 -0.85
C ILE A 65 2.96 0.58 -0.53
N VAL A 66 2.85 0.93 0.75
CA VAL A 66 2.49 2.27 1.18
C VAL A 66 3.55 2.78 2.15
N ILE A 67 4.42 3.67 1.67
CA ILE A 67 5.44 4.31 2.51
C ILE A 67 4.75 5.21 3.55
N LEU A 68 5.08 5.03 4.82
CA LEU A 68 4.47 5.78 5.91
C LEU A 68 5.12 7.17 6.01
N PRO A 69 4.33 8.24 6.10
CA PRO A 69 4.88 9.58 6.26
C PRO A 69 5.51 9.75 7.64
N LYS A 70 6.44 10.71 7.75
CA LYS A 70 7.16 11.03 9.00
C LYS A 70 7.99 9.87 9.56
N THR A 71 8.41 8.94 8.70
CA THR A 71 9.30 7.83 9.05
C THR A 71 10.63 7.91 8.29
N ASP A 72 10.94 9.06 7.69
CA ASP A 72 12.11 9.27 6.83
C ASP A 72 12.25 8.21 5.73
N GLY A 73 11.14 7.69 5.22
CA GLY A 73 11.11 6.65 4.18
C GLY A 73 11.43 5.24 4.69
N MET A 74 11.59 5.06 6.00
CA MET A 74 12.05 3.82 6.62
C MET A 74 10.94 2.81 6.87
N GLU A 75 9.69 3.24 7.03
CA GLU A 75 8.58 2.36 7.36
C GLU A 75 7.52 2.35 6.26
N MET A 76 6.88 1.20 6.10
CA MET A 76 5.86 0.98 5.09
C MET A 76 4.82 -0.02 5.57
N LEU A 77 3.62 0.10 5.00
CA LEU A 77 2.61 -0.95 5.02
C LEU A 77 2.74 -1.78 3.75
N LEU A 78 2.88 -3.09 3.90
CA LEU A 78 2.88 -4.06 2.82
C LEU A 78 1.54 -4.79 2.79
N CYS A 79 0.82 -4.73 1.68
CA CYS A 79 -0.48 -5.38 1.54
C CYS A 79 -0.43 -6.51 0.51
N TYR A 80 -0.93 -7.67 0.91
CA TYR A 80 -1.01 -8.89 0.12
C TYR A 80 -2.30 -9.63 0.48
N GLU A 81 -2.95 -10.25 -0.50
CA GLU A 81 -4.26 -10.88 -0.29
C GLU A 81 -5.27 -9.92 0.38
N ASP A 82 -5.83 -10.30 1.52
CA ASP A 82 -6.67 -9.47 2.38
C ASP A 82 -5.94 -8.96 3.63
N GLU A 83 -4.62 -9.06 3.69
CA GLU A 83 -3.81 -8.67 4.84
C GLU A 83 -2.93 -7.44 4.57
N GLY A 84 -2.53 -6.75 5.64
CA GLY A 84 -1.54 -5.68 5.61
C GLY A 84 -0.66 -5.67 6.85
N VAL A 85 0.65 -5.59 6.67
CA VAL A 85 1.64 -5.62 7.75
C VAL A 85 2.57 -4.41 7.70
N TYR A 86 2.84 -3.83 8.87
CA TYR A 86 3.75 -2.69 9.02
C TYR A 86 5.16 -3.18 9.25
N VAL A 87 6.07 -2.82 8.36
CA VAL A 87 7.48 -3.19 8.44
C VAL A 87 8.38 -2.00 8.16
N ASN A 88 9.62 -2.08 8.63
CA ASN A 88 10.67 -1.19 8.14
C ASN A 88 11.47 -1.83 7.00
N THR A 89 12.32 -1.03 6.36
CA THR A 89 13.22 -1.46 5.29
C THR A 89 14.28 -2.47 5.72
N TYR A 90 14.39 -2.79 7.02
CA TYR A 90 15.26 -3.84 7.55
C TYR A 90 14.50 -5.14 7.88
N GLY A 91 13.21 -5.21 7.52
CA GLY A 91 12.36 -6.38 7.74
C GLY A 91 11.89 -6.58 9.17
N ARG A 92 11.95 -5.54 10.01
CA ARG A 92 11.35 -5.58 11.35
C ARG A 92 9.89 -5.16 11.28
N ILE A 93 9.02 -5.90 11.95
CA ILE A 93 7.64 -5.50 12.21
C ILE A 93 7.66 -4.25 13.09
N THR A 94 7.03 -3.16 12.65
CA THR A 94 7.03 -1.86 13.35
C THR A 94 5.76 -1.61 14.17
N LYS A 95 4.69 -2.36 13.89
CA LYS A 95 3.45 -2.33 14.67
C LYS A 95 2.92 -3.74 14.89
N ASP A 96 2.43 -4.02 16.09
CA ASP A 96 1.89 -5.33 16.49
C ASP A 96 0.44 -5.58 15.99
N VAL A 97 0.03 -4.83 14.95
CA VAL A 97 -1.28 -4.95 14.33
C VAL A 97 -1.13 -5.39 12.88
N VAL A 98 -1.98 -6.34 12.49
CA VAL A 98 -2.16 -6.75 11.11
C VAL A 98 -3.51 -6.21 10.63
N LEU A 99 -3.51 -5.49 9.52
CA LEU A 99 -4.76 -5.08 8.86
C LEU A 99 -5.39 -6.30 8.19
N GLN A 100 -6.71 -6.45 8.33
CA GLN A 100 -7.48 -7.50 7.67
C GLN A 100 -8.65 -6.88 6.91
N TRP A 101 -8.52 -6.72 5.60
CA TRP A 101 -9.53 -6.18 4.72
C TRP A 101 -10.72 -7.15 4.58
N GLY A 102 -11.94 -6.64 4.40
CA GLY A 102 -13.10 -7.49 4.08
C GLY A 102 -13.05 -8.09 2.67
N GLU A 103 -12.26 -7.49 1.78
CA GLU A 103 -11.89 -8.02 0.46
C GLU A 103 -10.53 -7.42 0.04
N MET A 104 -9.79 -8.09 -0.85
CA MET A 104 -8.53 -7.55 -1.39
C MET A 104 -8.76 -6.18 -2.07
N PRO A 105 -8.20 -5.08 -1.54
CA PRO A 105 -8.36 -3.77 -2.14
C PRO A 105 -7.60 -3.65 -3.46
N THR A 106 -8.22 -3.01 -4.45
CA THR A 106 -7.57 -2.71 -5.74
C THR A 106 -6.60 -1.52 -5.67
N SER A 107 -6.71 -0.70 -4.63
CA SER A 107 -5.82 0.41 -4.34
C SER A 107 -5.81 0.65 -2.82
N VAL A 108 -4.66 0.99 -2.26
CA VAL A 108 -4.51 1.31 -0.84
C VAL A 108 -3.73 2.62 -0.72
N ALA A 109 -4.09 3.49 0.23
CA ALA A 109 -3.37 4.73 0.49
C ALA A 109 -3.40 5.11 1.97
N TYR A 110 -2.29 5.70 2.44
CA TYR A 110 -2.25 6.44 3.70
C TYR A 110 -2.85 7.84 3.47
N ILE A 111 -3.69 8.30 4.41
CA ILE A 111 -4.24 9.66 4.41
C ILE A 111 -3.86 10.41 5.70
N HIS A 112 -3.82 11.75 5.66
CA HIS A 112 -3.24 12.60 6.72
C HIS A 112 -3.83 12.38 8.12
N SER A 113 -5.02 11.80 8.24
CA SER A 113 -5.69 11.47 9.51
C SER A 113 -5.12 10.23 10.23
N SER A 114 -3.94 9.73 9.86
CA SER A 114 -3.38 8.48 10.42
C SER A 114 -4.29 7.28 10.18
N GLN A 115 -4.83 7.23 8.97
CA GLN A 115 -5.72 6.18 8.51
C GLN A 115 -5.19 5.60 7.20
N ILE A 116 -5.47 4.32 7.00
CA ILE A 116 -5.31 3.65 5.72
C ILE A 116 -6.68 3.51 5.09
N MET A 117 -6.79 3.93 3.84
CA MET A 117 -7.96 3.69 3.02
C MET A 117 -7.68 2.56 2.02
N GLY A 118 -8.58 1.59 1.93
CA GLY A 118 -8.55 0.51 0.94
C GLY A 118 -9.76 0.60 0.01
N TRP A 119 -9.53 0.74 -1.29
CA TRP A 119 -10.58 0.75 -2.32
C TRP A 119 -10.80 -0.67 -2.87
N GLY A 120 -11.76 -1.38 -2.28
CA GLY A 120 -12.27 -2.65 -2.79
C GLY A 120 -13.27 -2.48 -3.94
N GLU A 121 -13.73 -3.59 -4.51
CA GLU A 121 -14.74 -3.56 -5.57
C GLU A 121 -16.16 -3.27 -5.04
N LYS A 122 -16.44 -3.68 -3.80
CA LYS A 122 -17.74 -3.55 -3.12
C LYS A 122 -17.75 -2.39 -2.14
N ALA A 123 -16.62 -2.05 -1.53
CA ALA A 123 -16.55 -0.98 -0.55
C ALA A 123 -15.20 -0.27 -0.50
N ILE A 124 -15.21 0.95 0.03
CA ILE A 124 -14.00 1.62 0.52
C ILE A 124 -13.95 1.46 2.04
N GLU A 125 -12.91 0.82 2.54
CA GLU A 125 -12.66 0.68 3.98
C GLU A 125 -11.68 1.76 4.46
N ILE A 126 -11.89 2.28 5.66
CA ILE A 126 -10.99 3.18 6.37
C ILE A 126 -10.60 2.49 7.67
N ARG A 127 -9.29 2.32 7.89
CA ARG A 127 -8.75 1.67 9.08
C ARG A 127 -7.76 2.57 9.81
N SER A 128 -7.77 2.50 11.14
CA SER A 128 -6.78 3.17 11.97
C SER A 128 -5.39 2.56 11.74
N VAL A 129 -4.38 3.40 11.51
CA VAL A 129 -2.98 2.95 11.39
C VAL A 129 -2.46 2.38 12.71
N GLU A 130 -2.97 2.87 13.84
CA GLU A 130 -2.45 2.51 15.15
C GLU A 130 -3.05 1.20 15.67
N THR A 131 -4.36 1.02 15.50
CA THR A 131 -5.09 -0.10 16.10
C THR A 131 -5.60 -1.12 15.08
N GLY A 132 -5.52 -0.81 13.78
CA GLY A 132 -6.09 -1.62 12.69
C GLY A 132 -7.62 -1.70 12.68
N HIS A 133 -8.28 -1.00 13.61
CA HIS A 133 -9.72 -0.95 13.75
C HIS A 133 -10.38 -0.37 12.50
N LEU A 134 -11.57 -0.86 12.17
CA LEU A 134 -12.38 -0.39 11.05
C LEU A 134 -13.11 0.90 11.45
N ASP A 135 -12.57 2.04 11.02
CA ASP A 135 -13.08 3.38 11.34
C ASP A 135 -14.28 3.77 10.44
N GLY A 136 -14.39 3.17 9.25
CA GLY A 136 -15.52 3.43 8.36
C GLY A 136 -15.55 2.56 7.11
N VAL A 137 -16.75 2.43 6.53
CA VAL A 137 -16.98 1.67 5.28
C VAL A 137 -17.93 2.46 4.38
N PHE A 138 -17.54 2.67 3.12
CA PHE A 138 -18.40 3.25 2.09
C PHE A 138 -18.75 2.18 1.06
N MET A 139 -19.97 1.65 1.17
CA MET A 139 -20.47 0.63 0.25
C MET A 139 -20.78 1.21 -1.13
N HIS A 140 -20.37 0.51 -2.18
CA HIS A 140 -20.71 0.83 -3.56
C HIS A 140 -22.09 0.26 -3.92
N LYS A 141 -22.90 1.05 -4.64
CA LYS A 141 -24.19 0.56 -5.17
C LYS A 141 -24.03 -0.55 -6.20
N ARG A 142 -22.86 -0.61 -6.86
CA ARG A 142 -22.49 -1.61 -7.87
C ARG A 142 -20.99 -1.85 -7.75
N ALA A 143 -20.57 -3.08 -8.03
CA ALA A 143 -19.15 -3.42 -8.07
C ALA A 143 -18.42 -2.52 -9.09
N GLN A 144 -17.32 -1.91 -8.66
CA GLN A 144 -16.52 -1.04 -9.49
C GLN A 144 -15.08 -0.99 -9.00
N ARG A 145 -14.12 -0.98 -9.92
CA ARG A 145 -12.70 -0.85 -9.58
C ARG A 145 -12.35 0.64 -9.47
N LEU A 146 -11.85 1.04 -8.31
CA LEU A 146 -11.47 2.41 -8.02
C LEU A 146 -9.98 2.49 -7.73
N LYS A 147 -9.31 3.52 -8.23
CA LYS A 147 -7.89 3.77 -8.00
C LYS A 147 -7.70 5.09 -7.29
N PHE A 148 -6.97 5.07 -6.17
CA PHE A 148 -6.54 6.28 -5.50
C PHE A 148 -5.67 7.12 -6.44
N LEU A 149 -5.86 8.44 -6.42
CA LEU A 149 -5.05 9.38 -7.18
C LEU A 149 -4.16 10.20 -6.24
N CYS A 150 -4.77 10.92 -5.32
CA CYS A 150 -4.07 11.73 -4.34
C CYS A 150 -4.99 12.18 -3.21
N GLU A 151 -4.39 12.58 -2.11
CA GLU A 151 -5.02 13.43 -1.11
C GLU A 151 -4.53 14.86 -1.30
N ARG A 152 -5.44 15.84 -1.27
CA ARG A 152 -5.09 17.26 -1.26
C ARG A 152 -6.06 18.04 -0.37
N ASN A 153 -5.50 18.82 0.55
CA ASN A 153 -6.21 19.58 1.59
C ASN A 153 -6.99 18.67 2.55
N ASP A 154 -8.29 18.53 2.31
CA ASP A 154 -9.26 17.73 3.05
C ASP A 154 -9.97 16.74 2.12
N LYS A 155 -9.46 16.53 0.90
CA LYS A 155 -10.12 15.72 -0.12
C LYS A 155 -9.25 14.59 -0.59
N VAL A 156 -9.86 13.44 -0.73
CA VAL A 156 -9.27 12.26 -1.35
C VAL A 156 -9.88 12.10 -2.73
N PHE A 157 -9.03 12.12 -3.75
CA PHE A 157 -9.40 11.95 -5.15
C PHE A 157 -9.11 10.53 -5.59
N PHE A 158 -10.05 9.93 -6.31
CA PHE A 158 -9.93 8.58 -6.85
C PHE A 158 -10.69 8.49 -8.18
N ALA A 159 -10.31 7.55 -9.03
CA ALA A 159 -10.93 7.36 -10.34
C ALA A 159 -11.51 5.96 -10.50
N SER A 160 -12.61 5.86 -11.24
CA SER A 160 -13.06 4.57 -11.75
C SER A 160 -12.16 4.09 -12.89
N VAL A 161 -11.80 2.81 -12.85
CA VAL A 161 -11.03 2.14 -13.90
C VAL A 161 -11.98 1.20 -14.65
N ARG A 162 -12.34 1.57 -15.88
CA ARG A 162 -13.20 0.75 -16.76
C ARG A 162 -12.42 0.30 -17.99
N SER A 163 -12.52 -0.98 -18.34
CA SER A 163 -11.98 -1.47 -19.61
C SER A 163 -12.81 -0.92 -20.77
N GLY A 164 -12.19 -0.15 -21.68
CA GLY A 164 -12.83 0.32 -22.91
C GLY A 164 -13.84 1.47 -22.79
N GLY A 165 -13.84 2.25 -21.70
CA GLY A 165 -14.77 3.38 -21.50
C GLY A 165 -14.12 4.63 -20.92
N SER A 166 -14.92 5.68 -20.65
CA SER A 166 -14.44 6.88 -19.97
C SER A 166 -14.25 6.65 -18.48
N SER A 167 -13.08 7.03 -17.96
CA SER A 167 -12.80 7.07 -16.53
C SER A 167 -13.43 8.30 -15.90
N GLN A 168 -14.05 8.14 -14.73
CA GLN A 168 -14.60 9.24 -13.93
C GLN A 168 -13.75 9.47 -12.70
N VAL A 169 -13.44 10.73 -12.40
CA VAL A 169 -12.78 11.16 -11.17
C VAL A 169 -13.84 11.55 -10.14
N PHE A 170 -13.70 11.03 -8.94
CA PHE A 170 -14.52 11.32 -7.77
C PHE A 170 -13.66 11.96 -6.70
N PHE A 171 -14.31 12.56 -5.70
CA PHE A 171 -13.66 12.97 -4.48
C PHE A 171 -14.54 12.72 -3.27
N MET A 172 -13.91 12.48 -2.13
CA MET A 172 -14.54 12.43 -0.81
C MET A 172 -13.89 13.49 0.07
N THR A 173 -14.69 14.16 0.91
CA THR A 173 -14.17 15.09 1.91
C THR A 173 -13.92 14.32 3.20
N LEU A 174 -12.69 14.38 3.71
CA LEU A 174 -12.31 13.83 5.01
C LEU A 174 -12.72 14.83 6.09
N ASN A 175 -13.71 14.45 6.90
CA ASN A 175 -14.13 15.30 8.01
C ASN A 175 -13.14 15.15 9.16
N ARG A 176 -12.48 16.24 9.59
CA ARG A 176 -11.48 16.22 10.67
C ARG A 176 -12.06 15.85 12.06
N SER A 177 -13.38 15.67 12.16
CA SER A 177 -14.09 15.57 13.44
C SER A 177 -15.35 14.68 13.45
N SER A 178 -15.57 13.81 12.46
CA SER A 178 -16.66 12.82 12.59
C SER A 178 -16.47 11.62 11.66
N MET A 179 -16.08 10.48 12.24
CA MET A 179 -16.67 9.20 11.85
C MET A 179 -18.18 9.36 12.07
N MET A 180 -18.92 9.74 11.04
CA MET A 180 -20.37 9.67 11.08
C MET A 180 -20.73 8.19 11.06
N ASN A 181 -21.17 7.67 12.21
CA ASN A 181 -22.01 6.49 12.28
C ASN A 181 -23.19 6.69 11.33
N TRP A 182 -23.32 5.82 10.34
CA TRP A 182 -24.53 5.60 9.57
C TRP A 182 -24.97 4.16 9.81
#